data_AF-A0ABD4E2D3-F1
#
_entry.id   AF-A0ABD4E2D3-F1
#
_cell.length_a   1.000
_cell.length_b   1.000
_cell.length_c   1.000
_cell.angle_alpha   90.00
_cell.angle_beta   90.00
_cell.angle_gamma   90.00
#
_symmetry.space_group_name_H-M   'P 1'
#
loop_
_entity.id
_entity.type
_entity.pdbx_description
1 polymer ?
#
loop_
_entity_poly.entity_id
_entity_poly.type
_entity_poly.pdbx_seq_one_letter_code
_entity_poly.pdbx_strand_id
1 'polypeptide(L)'
;MIASFVNRLISASNPGPIATTLQSLSTVQGKAPMIFPDVDAQAIARVVAEWTGVPVGNLVEDELRSLLTLESALAARVVAQDDAIAELAESLRTAKAGLKSEHAPLGVFLLAGPSGVGKTETALALADLLFGGEAALTTINMSEYQEAHTVA
;
A
#
# COMPACT_ATOMS: atom_id res chain seq x y z
N MET A 1 -26.82 -10.49 -8.10
CA MET A 1 -27.11 -11.92 -7.78
C MET A 1 -26.47 -12.34 -6.45
N ILE A 2 -25.22 -11.98 -6.18
CA ILE A 2 -24.56 -12.24 -4.87
C ILE A 2 -25.15 -11.38 -3.74
N ALA A 3 -25.39 -10.09 -3.97
CA ALA A 3 -26.00 -9.19 -2.98
C ALA A 3 -27.40 -9.62 -2.52
N SER A 4 -28.22 -10.20 -3.42
CA SER A 4 -29.56 -10.72 -3.08
C SER A 4 -29.52 -12.04 -2.32
N PHE A 5 -28.45 -12.83 -2.47
CA PHE A 5 -28.24 -14.09 -1.75
C PHE A 5 -27.78 -13.81 -0.31
N VAL A 6 -26.85 -12.86 -0.14
CA VAL A 6 -26.41 -12.37 1.17
C VAL A 6 -27.57 -11.73 1.94
N ASN A 7 -28.40 -10.91 1.30
CA ASN A 7 -29.53 -10.26 1.96
C ASN A 7 -30.64 -11.25 2.37
N ARG A 8 -30.78 -12.39 1.66
CA ARG A 8 -31.70 -13.48 2.05
C ARG A 8 -31.19 -14.27 3.25
N LEU A 9 -29.88 -14.54 3.33
CA LEU A 9 -29.27 -15.22 4.48
C LEU A 9 -29.38 -14.38 5.77
N ILE A 10 -29.25 -13.05 5.66
CA ILE A 10 -29.42 -12.12 6.79
C ILE A 10 -30.90 -12.05 7.23
N SER A 11 -31.86 -12.14 6.31
CA SER A 11 -33.30 -12.07 6.63
C SER A 11 -33.90 -13.37 7.18
N ALA A 12 -33.25 -14.52 6.99
CA ALA A 12 -33.81 -15.84 7.28
C ALA A 12 -33.46 -16.40 8.67
N SER A 13 -32.59 -15.73 9.44
CA SER A 13 -32.13 -16.21 10.74
C SER A 13 -32.70 -15.32 11.84
N ASN A 14 -33.54 -15.89 12.71
CA ASN A 14 -34.05 -15.22 13.91
C ASN A 14 -32.85 -14.76 14.77
N PRO A 15 -32.52 -13.45 14.86
CA PRO A 15 -31.21 -13.00 15.32
C PRO A 15 -31.06 -12.98 16.85
N GLY A 16 -32.15 -13.10 17.60
CA GLY A 16 -32.18 -12.97 19.06
C GLY A 16 -31.23 -13.91 19.82
N PRO A 17 -31.22 -15.23 19.57
CA PRO A 17 -30.39 -16.16 20.33
C PRO A 17 -28.90 -16.05 19.96
N ILE A 18 -28.60 -15.90 18.67
CA ILE A 18 -27.23 -15.90 18.14
C ILE A 18 -26.49 -14.63 18.55
N ALA A 19 -27.14 -13.46 18.45
CA ALA A 19 -26.55 -12.20 18.88
C ALA A 19 -26.20 -12.20 20.38
N THR A 20 -27.11 -12.72 21.21
CA THR A 20 -26.87 -12.83 22.67
C THR A 20 -25.71 -13.78 22.98
N THR A 21 -25.60 -14.88 22.22
CA THR A 21 -24.52 -15.88 22.40
C THR A 21 -23.17 -15.30 21.96
N LEU A 22 -23.10 -14.60 20.83
CA LEU A 22 -21.91 -13.91 20.37
C LEU A 22 -21.44 -12.83 21.37
N GLN A 23 -22.39 -12.11 21.96
CA GLN A 23 -22.08 -11.11 22.98
C GLN A 23 -21.49 -11.77 24.23
N SER A 24 -22.07 -12.88 24.70
CA SER A 24 -21.51 -13.66 25.82
C SER A 24 -20.13 -14.27 25.51
N LEU A 25 -19.91 -14.70 24.27
CA LEU A 25 -18.61 -15.18 23.78
C LEU A 25 -17.57 -14.06 23.82
N SER A 26 -17.90 -12.86 23.36
CA SER A 26 -16.99 -11.71 23.36
C SER A 26 -16.51 -11.35 24.77
N THR A 27 -17.38 -11.45 25.78
CA THR A 27 -17.05 -11.19 27.18
C THR A 27 -16.07 -12.22 27.75
N VAL A 28 -16.17 -13.48 27.30
CA VAL A 28 -15.32 -14.59 27.78
C VAL A 28 -13.98 -14.64 27.03
N GLN A 29 -13.97 -14.30 25.74
CA GLN A 29 -12.77 -14.39 24.89
C GLN A 29 -11.73 -13.29 25.15
N GLY A 30 -12.14 -12.14 25.69
CA GLY A 30 -11.21 -11.05 26.02
C GLY A 30 -10.48 -10.49 24.78
N LYS A 31 -9.22 -10.06 24.94
CA LYS A 31 -8.46 -9.35 23.89
C LYS A 31 -7.77 -10.25 22.85
N ALA A 32 -7.68 -11.55 23.10
CA ALA A 32 -6.95 -12.49 22.24
C ALA A 32 -7.73 -13.80 22.05
N PRO A 33 -8.80 -13.80 21.23
CA PRO A 33 -9.58 -15.00 20.94
C PRO A 33 -8.74 -16.05 20.20
N MET A 34 -8.81 -17.30 20.66
CA MET A 34 -8.18 -18.45 19.98
C MET A 34 -9.09 -19.12 18.93
N ILE A 35 -10.39 -18.83 18.97
CA ILE A 35 -11.39 -19.38 18.04
C ILE A 35 -12.28 -18.21 17.60
N PHE A 36 -12.34 -17.96 16.29
CA PHE A 36 -13.19 -16.93 15.71
C PHE A 36 -14.53 -17.57 15.30
N PRO A 37 -15.69 -17.06 15.78
CA PRO A 37 -17.00 -17.60 15.42
C PRO A 37 -17.36 -17.35 13.95
N ASP A 38 -16.73 -16.35 13.33
CA ASP A 38 -17.03 -15.83 12.00
C ASP A 38 -15.78 -15.19 11.38
N VAL A 39 -15.78 -15.09 10.04
CA VAL A 39 -14.68 -14.47 9.28
C VAL A 39 -14.95 -12.98 9.18
N ASP A 40 -14.26 -12.19 9.99
CA ASP A 40 -14.30 -10.74 9.97
C ASP A 40 -13.09 -10.13 9.23
N ALA A 41 -13.08 -8.80 9.08
CA ALA A 41 -11.99 -8.09 8.42
C ALA A 41 -10.63 -8.30 9.12
N GLN A 42 -10.61 -8.49 10.45
CA GLN A 42 -9.37 -8.73 11.20
C GLN A 42 -8.82 -10.12 10.93
N ALA A 43 -9.68 -11.14 10.85
CA ALA A 43 -9.29 -12.50 10.51
C ALA A 43 -8.67 -12.57 9.10
N ILE A 44 -9.31 -11.91 8.12
CA ILE A 44 -8.78 -11.84 6.75
C ILE A 44 -7.42 -11.13 6.75
N ALA A 45 -7.34 -9.97 7.41
CA ALA A 45 -6.12 -9.18 7.41
C ALA A 45 -4.95 -9.89 8.14
N ARG A 46 -5.21 -10.69 9.17
CA ARG A 46 -4.21 -11.57 9.81
C ARG A 46 -3.63 -12.61 8.86
N VAL A 47 -4.48 -13.30 8.10
CA VAL A 47 -4.02 -14.32 7.15
C VAL A 47 -3.20 -13.69 6.02
N VAL A 48 -3.67 -12.55 5.49
CA VAL A 48 -2.93 -11.81 4.47
C VAL A 48 -1.58 -11.34 5.00
N ALA A 49 -1.53 -10.83 6.23
CA ALA A 49 -0.29 -10.42 6.87
C ALA A 49 0.68 -11.58 7.08
N GLU A 50 0.19 -12.75 7.50
CA GLU A 50 1.02 -13.95 7.69
C GLU A 50 1.61 -14.45 6.36
N TRP A 51 0.83 -14.38 5.26
CA TRP A 51 1.29 -14.79 3.94
C TRP A 51 2.25 -13.79 3.28
N THR A 52 2.01 -12.49 3.50
CA THR A 52 2.79 -11.41 2.87
C THR A 52 3.97 -10.95 3.73
N GLY A 53 3.97 -11.26 5.03
CA GLY A 53 4.89 -10.71 6.02
C GLY A 53 4.60 -9.27 6.44
N VAL A 54 3.54 -8.64 5.88
CA VAL A 54 3.20 -7.24 6.13
C VAL A 54 2.22 -7.14 7.31
N PRO A 55 2.56 -6.47 8.43
CA PRO A 55 1.71 -6.47 9.63
C PRO A 55 0.29 -5.95 9.40
N VAL A 56 -0.68 -6.51 10.14
CA VAL A 56 -2.11 -6.10 10.15
C VAL A 56 -2.35 -4.68 10.69
N GLY A 57 -1.30 -3.91 10.98
CA GLY A 57 -1.38 -2.54 11.48
C GLY A 57 -2.11 -1.61 10.50
N ASN A 58 -2.25 -0.33 10.86
CA ASN A 58 -2.92 0.65 10.00
C ASN A 58 -2.09 0.95 8.74
N LEU A 59 -2.06 0.02 7.79
CA LEU A 59 -1.33 0.12 6.53
C LEU A 59 -1.63 1.44 5.80
N VAL A 60 -2.89 1.87 5.85
CA VAL A 60 -3.38 3.11 5.26
C VAL A 60 -2.85 4.34 6.01
N GLU A 61 -2.78 4.28 7.34
CA GLU A 61 -2.25 5.39 8.16
C GLU A 61 -0.73 5.49 8.02
N ASP A 62 -0.05 4.34 7.96
CA ASP A 62 1.38 4.25 7.72
C ASP A 62 1.74 4.77 6.31
N GLU A 63 0.96 4.42 5.29
CA GLU A 63 1.15 4.94 3.92
C GLU A 63 0.98 6.48 3.85
N LEU A 64 -0.07 7.01 4.48
CA LEU A 64 -0.29 8.46 4.56
C LEU A 64 0.85 9.17 5.29
N ARG A 65 1.32 8.59 6.40
CA ARG A 65 2.42 9.14 7.19
C ARG A 65 3.74 9.12 6.41
N SER A 66 4.01 8.05 5.67
CA SER A 66 5.16 7.96 4.77
C SER A 66 5.12 9.06 3.70
N LEU A 67 3.95 9.35 3.11
CA LEU A 67 3.80 10.43 2.12
C LEU A 67 3.99 11.83 2.72
N LEU A 68 3.52 12.06 3.95
CA LEU A 68 3.69 13.34 4.66
C LEU A 68 5.15 13.61 5.03
N THR A 69 5.93 12.56 5.28
CA THR A 69 7.35 12.66 5.67
C THR A 69 8.32 12.45 4.49
N LEU A 70 7.80 12.16 3.30
CA LEU A 70 8.55 11.73 2.13
C LEU A 70 9.68 12.69 1.74
N GLU A 71 9.42 14.00 1.74
CA GLU A 71 10.44 15.01 1.37
C GLU A 71 11.64 14.96 2.33
N SER A 72 11.38 14.98 3.63
CA SER A 72 12.43 14.92 4.64
C SER A 72 13.21 13.60 4.61
N ALA A 73 12.52 12.49 4.31
CA ALA A 73 13.15 11.18 4.20
C ALA A 73 14.01 11.05 2.94
N LEU A 74 13.56 11.61 1.81
CA LEU A 74 14.33 11.65 0.56
C LEU A 74 15.54 12.59 0.69
N ALA A 75 15.37 13.77 1.29
CA ALA A 75 16.44 14.74 1.49
C ALA A 75 17.58 14.20 2.38
N ALA A 76 17.30 13.23 3.24
CA ALA A 76 18.32 12.54 4.03
C ALA A 76 19.22 11.61 3.20
N ARG A 77 18.76 11.16 2.02
CA ARG A 77 19.49 10.25 1.11
C ARG A 77 20.03 10.94 -0.13
N VAL A 78 19.26 11.87 -0.69
CA VAL A 78 19.57 12.59 -1.92
C VAL A 78 19.87 14.05 -1.57
N VAL A 79 21.15 14.40 -1.62
CA VAL A 79 21.64 15.72 -1.17
C VAL A 79 21.55 16.75 -2.30
N ALA A 80 21.16 17.99 -1.96
CA ALA A 80 21.14 19.15 -2.85
C ALA A 80 20.21 18.99 -4.07
N GLN A 81 19.03 18.41 -3.86
CA GLN A 81 17.96 18.26 -4.86
C GLN A 81 16.60 18.67 -4.30
N ASP A 82 16.56 19.65 -3.39
CA ASP A 82 15.38 20.01 -2.60
C ASP A 82 14.15 20.32 -3.47
N ASP A 83 14.32 21.12 -4.52
CA ASP A 83 13.24 21.50 -5.43
C ASP A 83 12.66 20.27 -6.18
N ALA A 84 13.52 19.39 -6.68
CA ALA A 84 13.11 18.19 -7.40
C ALA A 84 12.40 17.19 -6.47
N ILE A 85 12.86 17.07 -5.23
CA ILE A 85 12.25 16.22 -4.20
C ILE A 85 10.88 16.77 -3.81
N ALA A 86 10.74 18.09 -3.64
CA ALA A 86 9.48 18.74 -3.32
C ALA A 86 8.43 18.52 -4.41
N GLU A 87 8.80 18.72 -5.69
CA GLU A 87 7.89 18.50 -6.83
C GLU A 87 7.44 17.04 -6.93
N LEU A 88 8.37 16.10 -6.70
CA LEU A 88 8.07 14.68 -6.72
C LEU A 88 7.08 14.31 -5.61
N ALA A 89 7.32 14.78 -4.39
CA ALA A 89 6.47 14.50 -3.24
C ALA A 89 5.09 15.14 -3.39
N GLU A 90 5.00 16.35 -3.93
CA GLU A 90 3.72 17.02 -4.23
C GLU A 90 2.90 16.23 -5.27
N SER A 91 3.53 15.77 -6.35
CA SER A 91 2.87 14.97 -7.38
C SER A 91 2.31 13.66 -6.84
N LEU A 92 3.04 12.98 -5.95
CA LEU A 92 2.59 11.75 -5.30
C LEU A 92 1.46 11.98 -4.30
N ARG A 93 1.53 13.04 -3.47
CA ARG A 93 0.42 13.42 -2.58
C ARG A 93 -0.85 13.76 -3.36
N THR A 94 -0.70 14.49 -4.47
CA THR A 94 -1.81 14.84 -5.37
C THR A 94 -2.46 13.60 -5.98
N ALA A 95 -1.65 12.63 -6.43
CA ALA A 95 -2.17 11.38 -6.96
C ALA A 95 -2.96 10.59 -5.92
N LYS A 96 -2.47 10.54 -4.67
CA LYS A 96 -3.12 9.84 -3.57
C LYS A 96 -4.36 10.54 -3.04
N ALA A 97 -4.47 11.85 -3.20
CA ALA A 97 -5.69 12.60 -2.90
C ALA A 97 -6.86 12.31 -3.87
N GLY A 98 -6.67 11.43 -4.86
CA GLY A 98 -7.71 11.08 -5.84
C GLY A 98 -7.96 12.19 -6.87
N LEU A 99 -7.04 13.15 -6.99
CA LEU A 99 -7.13 14.25 -7.94
C LEU A 99 -6.68 13.85 -9.36
N LYS A 100 -6.20 12.61 -9.54
CA LYS A 100 -5.84 11.99 -10.84
C LYS A 100 -6.80 10.86 -11.17
N SER A 101 -6.87 10.49 -12.46
CA SER A 101 -7.64 9.35 -12.94
C SER A 101 -7.23 8.04 -12.24
N GLU A 102 -8.20 7.19 -11.91
CA GLU A 102 -7.99 5.89 -11.24
C GLU A 102 -7.10 4.92 -12.06
N HIS A 103 -7.09 5.07 -13.39
CA HIS A 103 -6.28 4.24 -14.28
C HIS A 103 -4.89 4.83 -14.57
N ALA A 104 -4.59 6.03 -14.08
CA ALA A 104 -3.29 6.64 -14.29
C ALA A 104 -2.27 6.11 -13.28
N PRO A 105 -0.98 5.99 -13.66
CA PRO A 105 0.07 5.73 -12.69
C PRO A 105 0.13 6.83 -11.64
N LEU A 106 0.57 6.48 -10.42
CA LEU A 106 0.74 7.42 -9.30
C LEU A 106 1.61 8.63 -9.70
N GLY A 107 2.68 8.39 -10.46
CA GLY A 107 3.49 9.43 -11.05
C GLY A 107 4.36 8.90 -12.18
N VAL A 108 4.64 9.77 -13.14
CA VAL A 108 5.60 9.53 -14.22
C VAL A 108 6.61 10.66 -14.13
N PHE A 109 7.87 10.30 -13.90
CA PHE A 109 8.93 11.25 -13.64
C PHE A 109 10.09 10.99 -14.59
N LEU A 110 10.66 12.07 -15.14
CA LEU A 110 11.92 12.05 -15.87
C LEU A 110 12.98 12.74 -15.01
N LEU A 111 13.86 11.95 -14.42
CA LEU A 111 15.01 12.48 -13.68
C LEU A 111 16.13 12.75 -14.67
N ALA A 112 16.46 14.02 -14.91
CA ALA A 112 17.49 14.43 -15.87
C ALA A 112 18.59 15.22 -15.17
N GLY A 113 19.85 15.00 -15.58
CA GLY A 113 21.00 15.71 -15.02
C GLY A 113 22.32 14.95 -15.20
N PRO A 114 23.46 15.54 -14.78
CA PRO A 114 24.79 14.94 -14.88
C PRO A 114 24.89 13.58 -14.17
N SER A 115 25.88 12.75 -14.54
CA SER A 115 26.13 11.50 -13.82
C SER A 115 26.49 11.77 -12.34
N GLY A 116 26.06 10.89 -11.43
CA GLY A 116 26.40 10.99 -10.01
C GLY A 116 25.53 11.92 -9.15
N VAL A 117 24.57 12.65 -9.72
CA VAL A 117 23.72 13.60 -8.96
C VAL A 117 22.56 12.96 -8.17
N GLY A 118 22.45 11.63 -8.17
CA GLY A 118 21.42 10.93 -7.36
C GLY A 118 20.13 10.55 -8.09
N LYS A 119 20.09 10.55 -9.44
CA LYS A 119 18.90 10.11 -10.21
C LYS A 119 18.46 8.69 -9.86
N THR A 120 19.38 7.72 -9.95
CA THR A 120 19.10 6.31 -9.62
C THR A 120 18.81 6.13 -8.13
N GLU A 121 19.55 6.83 -7.27
CA GLU A 121 19.35 6.80 -5.82
C GLU A 121 17.95 7.31 -5.43
N THR A 122 17.43 8.32 -6.12
CA THR A 122 16.07 8.83 -5.88
C THR A 122 15.02 7.75 -6.14
N ALA A 123 15.18 6.97 -7.22
CA ALA A 123 14.26 5.88 -7.54
C ALA A 123 14.35 4.73 -6.50
N LEU A 124 15.56 4.37 -6.08
CA LEU A 124 15.78 3.36 -5.04
C LEU A 124 15.20 3.81 -3.69
N ALA A 125 15.44 5.06 -3.30
CA ALA A 125 14.91 5.65 -2.08
C ALA A 125 13.38 5.70 -2.08
N LEU A 126 12.76 6.00 -3.23
CA LEU A 126 11.30 5.95 -3.38
C LEU A 126 10.75 4.53 -3.21
N ALA A 127 11.40 3.53 -3.81
CA ALA A 127 11.00 2.13 -3.67
C ALA A 127 11.03 1.68 -2.21
N ASP A 128 12.07 2.08 -1.50
CA ASP A 128 12.26 1.77 -0.09
C ASP A 128 11.18 2.44 0.78
N LEU A 129 11.01 3.76 0.64
CA LEU A 129 10.12 4.56 1.50
C LEU A 129 8.63 4.29 1.27
N LEU A 130 8.22 3.95 0.05
CA LEU A 130 6.81 3.83 -0.31
C LEU A 130 6.34 2.38 -0.49
N PHE A 131 7.24 1.46 -0.85
CA PHE A 131 6.87 0.11 -1.27
C PHE A 131 7.61 -1.00 -0.51
N GLY A 132 8.36 -0.65 0.54
CA GLY A 132 8.95 -1.62 1.46
C GLY A 132 10.26 -2.24 0.97
N GLY A 133 10.98 -1.57 0.06
CA GLY A 133 12.35 -1.92 -0.28
C GLY A 133 12.64 -2.00 -1.77
N GLU A 134 13.91 -2.24 -2.09
CA GLU A 134 14.40 -2.39 -3.48
C GLU A 134 13.76 -3.58 -4.21
N ALA A 135 13.28 -4.60 -3.49
CA ALA A 135 12.58 -5.73 -4.09
C ALA A 135 11.29 -5.34 -4.81
N ALA A 136 10.69 -4.19 -4.46
CA ALA A 136 9.54 -3.63 -5.15
C ALA A 136 9.91 -2.80 -6.39
N LEU A 137 11.20 -2.59 -6.66
CA LEU A 137 11.69 -1.83 -7.81
C LEU A 137 11.94 -2.76 -9.01
N THR A 138 11.14 -2.57 -10.07
CA THR A 138 11.42 -3.19 -11.37
C THR A 138 12.33 -2.28 -12.19
N THR A 139 13.58 -2.68 -12.37
CA THR A 139 14.55 -1.95 -13.19
C THR A 139 14.59 -2.50 -14.62
N ILE A 140 14.51 -1.61 -15.60
CA ILE A 140 14.73 -1.98 -17.00
C ILE A 140 16.00 -1.28 -17.48
N ASN A 141 17.01 -2.06 -17.89
CA ASN A 141 18.25 -1.51 -18.38
C ASN A 141 18.10 -1.07 -19.84
N MET A 142 17.93 0.23 -20.06
CA MET A 142 17.73 0.79 -21.40
C MET A 142 18.91 0.54 -22.36
N SER A 143 20.11 0.27 -21.85
CA SER A 143 21.28 -0.03 -22.70
C SER A 143 21.14 -1.38 -23.43
N GLU A 144 20.35 -2.31 -22.88
CA GLU A 144 20.11 -3.63 -23.48
C GLU A 144 19.06 -3.59 -24.61
N TYR A 145 18.28 -2.50 -24.70
CA TYR A 145 17.20 -2.32 -25.67
C TYR A 145 17.57 -1.36 -26.82
N GLN A 146 18.87 -1.22 -27.11
CA GLN A 146 19.36 -0.32 -28.17
C GLN A 146 19.25 -0.92 -29.59
N GLU A 147 19.17 -2.24 -29.72
CA GLU A 147 19.05 -2.92 -31.02
C GLU A 147 17.58 -3.09 -31.43
N ALA A 148 17.28 -2.88 -32.72
CA ALA A 148 15.91 -2.87 -33.26
C ALA A 148 15.19 -4.24 -33.22
N HIS A 149 15.87 -5.30 -32.80
CA HIS A 149 15.34 -6.68 -32.78
C HIS A 149 14.96 -7.19 -31.38
N THR A 150 15.02 -6.33 -30.34
CA THR A 150 14.84 -6.75 -28.94
C THR A 150 13.39 -6.72 -28.45
N VAL A 151 12.40 -6.47 -29.32
CA VAL A 151 10.98 -6.47 -28.94
C VAL A 151 10.20 -7.41 -29.86
N ALA A 152 9.97 -8.63 -29.38
CA ALA A 152 9.02 -9.60 -29.93
C ALA A 152 8.17 -10.16 -28.80
#